data_AF-A0A955R5R5-F1
#
_entry.id   AF-A0A955R5R5-F1
#
_cell.length_a   1.000
_cell.length_b   1.000
_cell.length_c   1.000
_cell.angle_alpha   90.00
_cell.angle_beta   90.00
_cell.angle_gamma   90.00
#
_symmetry.space_group_name_H-M   'P 1'
#
loop_
_entity.id
_entity.type
_entity.pdbx_description
1 polymer ?
#
loop_
_entity_poly.entity_id
_entity_poly.type
_entity_poly.pdbx_seq_one_letter_code
_entity_poly.pdbx_strand_id
1 'polypeptide(L)'
;MIFSATKTAKRLLSIFSLTGVLFCLLLLPGTAQPAGADEKKLWEALTYLKSVPEIGWMQIEGRNVVLGWEGYPAQFARMNKIAAKKASKRVRGEVRIYSVKAVMKGWRPAENAPPHLCHTEAKAGRLTFSNCR
;
A
#
# COMPACT_ATOMS: atom_id res chain seq x y z
N MET A 1 -64.31 63.56 -23.32
CA MET A 1 -64.28 62.93 -21.98
C MET A 1 -63.15 61.89 -22.02
N ILE A 2 -61.93 62.27 -21.63
CA ILE A 2 -61.28 62.05 -20.30
C ILE A 2 -61.27 60.58 -19.86
N PHE A 3 -60.04 60.06 -19.68
CA PHE A 3 -59.48 59.02 -18.77
C PHE A 3 -58.39 58.27 -19.58
N SER A 4 -57.06 58.46 -19.42
CA SER A 4 -56.19 58.29 -18.23
C SER A 4 -56.42 56.91 -17.58
N ALA A 5 -55.48 55.98 -17.34
CA ALA A 5 -54.03 56.04 -17.25
C ALA A 5 -53.41 54.61 -17.22
N THR A 6 -52.14 54.49 -17.62
CA THR A 6 -51.03 53.69 -17.02
C THR A 6 -51.17 52.19 -16.68
N LYS A 7 -50.25 51.36 -17.20
CA LYS A 7 -49.18 50.61 -16.48
C LYS A 7 -48.61 49.50 -17.40
N THR A 8 -47.36 49.61 -17.84
CA THR A 8 -46.17 48.93 -17.27
C THR A 8 -46.24 47.40 -17.29
N ALA A 9 -45.47 46.74 -18.18
CA ALA A 9 -44.67 45.56 -17.84
C ALA A 9 -43.80 45.11 -19.02
N LYS A 10 -42.48 45.29 -18.86
CA LYS A 10 -41.41 44.56 -19.55
C LYS A 10 -41.64 43.05 -19.42
N ARG A 11 -41.59 42.29 -20.52
CA ARG A 11 -41.03 40.93 -20.51
C ARG A 11 -40.21 40.69 -21.77
N LEU A 12 -38.92 40.88 -21.61
CA LEU A 12 -37.85 40.22 -22.35
C LEU A 12 -38.07 38.71 -22.28
N LEU A 13 -38.19 38.04 -23.41
CA LEU A 13 -37.88 36.61 -23.53
C LEU A 13 -37.34 36.40 -24.94
N SER A 14 -36.03 36.56 -25.05
CA SER A 14 -35.27 35.99 -26.14
C SER A 14 -33.91 35.59 -25.61
N ILE A 15 -33.41 34.50 -26.19
CA ILE A 15 -32.01 34.07 -26.27
C ILE A 15 -31.62 32.94 -25.30
N PHE A 16 -31.57 31.74 -25.92
CA PHE A 16 -30.51 30.74 -25.85
C PHE A 16 -29.87 30.45 -24.49
N SER A 17 -29.98 29.19 -24.04
CA SER A 17 -28.76 28.41 -23.76
C SER A 17 -29.07 26.92 -23.75
N LEU A 18 -28.72 26.24 -24.85
CA LEU A 18 -28.50 24.80 -24.91
C LEU A 18 -27.21 24.48 -24.12
N THR A 19 -27.31 24.33 -22.81
CA THR A 19 -26.21 23.84 -21.95
C THR A 19 -26.77 22.83 -20.96
N GLY A 20 -27.17 21.67 -21.47
CA GLY A 20 -27.96 20.71 -20.71
C GLY A 20 -27.58 19.25 -20.90
N VAL A 21 -26.36 18.91 -21.35
CA VAL A 21 -25.85 17.53 -21.29
C VAL A 21 -24.32 17.58 -21.25
N LEU A 22 -23.70 17.47 -20.06
CA LEU A 22 -22.45 16.73 -19.84
C LEU A 22 -22.07 16.78 -18.34
N PHE A 23 -22.78 16.01 -17.52
CA PHE A 23 -22.24 15.61 -16.21
C PHE A 23 -21.13 14.57 -16.50
N CYS A 24 -19.96 15.07 -16.90
CA CYS A 24 -18.78 14.28 -17.18
C CYS A 24 -18.25 13.72 -15.86
N LEU A 25 -18.73 12.53 -15.53
CA LEU A 25 -18.03 11.51 -14.76
C LEU A 25 -16.64 11.29 -15.39
N LEU A 26 -15.65 12.11 -15.04
CA LEU A 26 -14.27 11.89 -15.50
C LEU A 26 -13.26 12.24 -14.41
N LEU A 27 -12.60 11.17 -13.97
CA LEU A 27 -11.19 11.14 -13.57
C LEU A 27 -10.89 11.79 -12.22
N LEU A 28 -11.27 11.10 -11.14
CA LEU A 28 -10.28 10.90 -10.08
C LEU A 28 -9.19 10.00 -10.67
N PRO A 29 -7.96 10.49 -10.93
CA PRO A 29 -6.83 9.59 -11.11
C PRO A 29 -6.64 8.89 -9.76
N GLY A 30 -7.26 7.73 -9.61
CA GLY A 30 -6.79 6.74 -8.66
C GLY A 30 -5.36 6.48 -9.07
N THR A 31 -4.40 7.09 -8.37
CA THR A 31 -2.98 6.79 -8.53
C THR A 31 -2.80 5.35 -8.06
N ALA A 32 -3.07 4.41 -8.95
CA ALA A 32 -2.68 3.02 -8.79
C ALA A 32 -1.15 3.05 -8.75
N GLN A 33 -0.62 3.11 -7.53
CA GLN A 33 0.81 3.11 -7.29
C GLN A 33 1.35 1.84 -7.96
N PRO A 34 2.30 1.92 -8.90
CA PRO A 34 2.72 0.77 -9.68
C PRO A 34 3.24 -0.31 -8.74
N ALA A 35 2.54 -1.44 -8.68
CA ALA A 35 2.77 -2.51 -7.71
C ALA A 35 4.23 -2.98 -7.68
N GLY A 36 4.95 -2.90 -8.81
CA GLY A 36 6.35 -3.33 -8.90
C GLY A 36 7.42 -2.33 -8.40
N ALA A 37 7.11 -1.04 -8.24
CA ALA A 37 8.12 -0.05 -7.87
C ALA A 37 8.60 -0.20 -6.41
N ASP A 38 7.69 -0.61 -5.52
CA ASP A 38 8.03 -0.88 -4.12
C ASP A 38 8.70 -2.25 -3.98
N GLU A 39 8.27 -3.27 -4.72
CA GLU A 39 8.88 -4.60 -4.69
C GLU A 39 10.37 -4.58 -5.08
N LYS A 40 10.74 -3.86 -6.15
CA LYS A 40 12.14 -3.69 -6.54
C LYS A 40 12.97 -3.07 -5.42
N LYS A 41 12.46 -2.01 -4.79
CA LYS A 41 13.13 -1.34 -3.67
C LYS A 41 13.29 -2.27 -2.46
N LEU A 42 12.29 -3.12 -2.20
CA LEU A 42 12.36 -4.10 -1.12
C LEU A 42 13.42 -5.16 -1.40
N TRP A 43 13.47 -5.69 -2.63
CA TRP A 43 14.53 -6.62 -3.05
C TRP A 43 15.93 -6.01 -2.85
N GLU A 44 16.15 -4.77 -3.28
CA GLU A 44 17.42 -4.06 -3.07
C GLU A 44 17.74 -3.91 -1.57
N ALA A 45 16.77 -3.46 -0.76
CA ALA A 45 16.96 -3.24 0.67
C ALA A 45 17.29 -4.53 1.45
N LEU A 46 16.78 -5.67 0.97
CA LEU A 46 16.86 -6.96 1.62
C LEU A 46 17.84 -7.93 0.94
N THR A 47 18.60 -7.48 -0.06
CA THR A 47 19.57 -8.33 -0.78
C THR A 47 20.61 -8.95 0.15
N TYR A 48 20.98 -8.27 1.25
CA TYR A 48 21.89 -8.81 2.26
C TYR A 48 21.36 -10.08 2.95
N LEU A 49 20.05 -10.35 2.93
CA LEU A 49 19.49 -11.58 3.50
C LEU A 49 19.85 -12.82 2.65
N LYS A 50 20.24 -12.65 1.38
CA LYS A 50 20.68 -13.77 0.53
C LYS A 50 21.98 -14.42 1.01
N SER A 51 22.78 -13.73 1.82
CA SER A 51 24.01 -14.26 2.40
C SER A 51 23.81 -14.89 3.78
N VAL A 52 22.56 -14.98 4.26
CA VAL A 52 22.23 -15.61 5.54
C VAL A 52 21.91 -17.08 5.28
N PRO A 53 22.73 -18.03 5.76
CA PRO A 53 22.57 -19.44 5.44
C PRO A 53 21.25 -20.04 5.97
N GLU A 54 20.71 -19.49 7.06
CA GLU A 54 19.46 -19.96 7.65
C GLU A 54 18.21 -19.46 6.89
N ILE A 55 18.34 -18.57 5.90
CA ILE A 55 17.22 -18.13 5.05
C ILE A 55 17.24 -18.94 3.76
N GLY A 56 16.33 -19.91 3.64
CA GLY A 56 16.21 -20.76 2.45
C GLY A 56 15.57 -20.05 1.27
N TRP A 57 14.63 -19.13 1.53
CA TRP A 57 14.01 -18.31 0.49
C TRP A 57 13.40 -17.02 1.02
N MET A 58 13.23 -16.06 0.11
CA MET A 58 12.51 -14.80 0.35
C MET A 58 11.51 -14.58 -0.77
N GLN A 59 10.30 -14.17 -0.40
CA GLN A 59 9.22 -13.81 -1.31
C GLN A 59 8.72 -12.41 -0.97
N ILE A 60 8.44 -11.60 -1.97
CA ILE A 60 7.95 -10.23 -1.80
C ILE A 60 6.69 -10.08 -2.64
N GLU A 61 5.61 -9.61 -2.01
CA GLU A 61 4.33 -9.31 -2.65
C GLU A 61 3.82 -7.97 -2.13
N GLY A 62 3.87 -6.95 -2.99
CA GLY A 62 3.60 -5.57 -2.61
C GLY A 62 4.54 -5.09 -1.50
N ARG A 63 4.00 -4.87 -0.30
CA ARG A 63 4.76 -4.46 0.91
C ARG A 63 4.85 -5.55 1.98
N ASN A 64 4.47 -6.77 1.63
CA ASN A 64 4.65 -7.94 2.45
C ASN A 64 5.91 -8.67 2.00
N VAL A 65 6.77 -9.00 2.94
CA VAL A 65 7.95 -9.84 2.72
C VAL A 65 7.79 -11.09 3.55
N VAL A 66 8.01 -12.24 2.94
CA VAL A 66 7.99 -13.54 3.61
C VAL A 66 9.40 -14.11 3.59
N LEU A 67 9.91 -14.51 4.75
CA LEU A 67 11.21 -15.13 4.94
C LEU A 67 11.00 -16.59 5.35
N GLY A 68 11.48 -17.51 4.52
CA GLY A 68 11.50 -18.94 4.82
C GLY A 68 12.80 -19.33 5.50
N TRP A 69 12.72 -19.78 6.75
CA TRP A 69 13.88 -20.12 7.57
C TRP A 69 14.13 -21.63 7.59
N GLU A 70 15.35 -22.05 7.23
CA GLU A 70 15.84 -23.43 7.36
C GLU A 70 16.23 -23.76 8.81
N GLY A 71 16.58 -22.74 9.59
CA GLY A 71 16.91 -22.83 11.01
C GLY A 71 16.71 -21.50 11.73
N TYR A 72 16.73 -21.52 13.05
CA TYR A 72 16.61 -20.30 13.87
C TYR A 72 17.99 -19.85 14.31
N PRO A 73 18.58 -18.82 13.68
CA PRO A 73 19.83 -18.27 14.19
C PRO A 73 19.60 -17.60 15.55
N ALA A 74 20.65 -17.51 16.37
CA ALA A 74 20.59 -16.83 17.66
C ALA A 74 20.08 -15.37 17.56
N GLN A 75 20.26 -14.74 16.40
CA GLN A 75 19.82 -13.36 16.14
C GLN A 75 18.48 -13.26 15.38
N PHE A 76 17.71 -14.35 15.28
CA PHE A 76 16.46 -14.44 14.51
C PHE A 76 15.53 -13.22 14.71
N ALA A 77 15.20 -12.90 15.96
CA ALA A 77 14.32 -11.77 16.26
C ALA A 77 14.93 -10.42 15.86
N ARG A 78 16.24 -10.24 16.09
CA ARG A 78 16.96 -9.02 15.70
C ARG A 78 17.00 -8.85 14.19
N MET A 79 17.24 -9.92 13.45
CA MET A 79 17.30 -9.91 11.98
C MET A 79 15.96 -9.52 11.37
N ASN A 80 14.85 -10.08 11.85
CA ASN A 80 13.49 -9.72 11.44
C ASN A 80 13.19 -8.23 11.68
N LYS A 81 13.51 -7.72 12.87
CA LYS A 81 13.33 -6.30 13.23
C LYS A 81 14.18 -5.37 12.35
N ILE A 82 15.43 -5.75 12.07
CA ILE A 82 16.31 -4.99 11.18
C ILE A 82 15.78 -4.99 9.74
N ALA A 83 15.33 -6.15 9.24
CA ALA A 83 14.78 -6.29 7.90
C ALA A 83 13.57 -5.36 7.72
N ALA A 84 12.60 -5.41 8.66
CA ALA A 84 11.42 -4.55 8.62
C ALA A 84 11.78 -3.05 8.62
N LYS A 85 12.71 -2.63 9.51
CA LYS A 85 13.16 -1.24 9.57
C LYS A 85 13.87 -0.79 8.30
N LYS A 86 14.78 -1.60 7.76
CA LYS A 86 15.50 -1.26 6.52
C LYS A 86 14.55 -1.16 5.33
N ALA A 87 13.67 -2.14 5.18
CA ALA A 87 12.68 -2.20 4.12
C ALA A 87 11.73 -0.98 4.18
N SER A 88 11.10 -0.73 5.34
CA SER A 88 10.19 0.41 5.53
C SER A 88 10.87 1.77 5.32
N LYS A 89 12.14 1.90 5.71
CA LYS A 89 12.93 3.11 5.43
C LYS A 89 13.16 3.30 3.93
N ARG A 90 13.44 2.22 3.18
CA ARG A 90 13.70 2.28 1.73
C ARG A 90 12.45 2.68 0.94
N VAL A 91 11.29 2.13 1.28
CA VAL A 91 10.03 2.42 0.57
C VAL A 91 9.27 3.63 1.13
N ARG A 92 9.75 4.23 2.24
CA ARG A 92 9.07 5.33 2.97
C ARG A 92 7.61 5.00 3.30
N GLY A 93 7.36 3.75 3.68
CA GLY A 93 6.01 3.21 3.91
C GLY A 93 5.99 2.16 4.99
N GLU A 94 4.79 1.62 5.26
CA GLU A 94 4.61 0.44 6.10
C GLU A 94 5.05 -0.82 5.34
N VAL A 95 5.84 -1.66 6.00
CA VAL A 95 6.26 -2.97 5.49
C VAL A 95 6.00 -4.01 6.57
N ARG A 96 5.50 -5.16 6.14
CA ARG A 96 5.25 -6.32 7.01
C ARG A 96 6.21 -7.44 6.62
N ILE A 97 6.91 -7.98 7.61
CA ILE A 97 7.79 -9.14 7.47
C ILE A 97 7.14 -10.30 8.19
N TYR A 98 6.90 -11.39 7.47
CA TYR A 98 6.45 -12.66 8.01
C TYR A 98 7.59 -13.66 7.95
N SER A 99 7.91 -14.29 9.07
CA SER A 99 8.85 -15.41 9.13
C SER A 99 8.07 -16.70 9.18
N VAL A 100 8.42 -17.65 8.31
CA VAL A 100 7.82 -18.99 8.23
C VAL A 100 8.91 -20.06 8.18
N LYS A 101 8.55 -21.32 8.37
CA LYS A 101 9.48 -22.44 8.13
C LYS A 101 9.77 -22.53 6.63
N ALA A 102 10.99 -22.86 6.24
CA ALA A 102 11.38 -22.94 4.83
C ALA A 102 10.53 -23.95 4.01
N VAL A 103 9.99 -25.00 4.65
CA VAL A 103 9.07 -25.94 3.97
C VAL A 103 7.77 -25.29 3.49
N MET A 104 7.42 -24.09 3.98
CA MET A 104 6.19 -23.37 3.66
C MET A 104 6.35 -22.43 2.44
N LYS A 105 7.06 -22.88 1.40
CA LYS A 105 7.29 -22.08 0.19
C LYS A 105 5.96 -21.74 -0.49
N GLY A 106 5.77 -20.48 -0.88
CA GLY A 106 4.51 -19.99 -1.44
C GLY A 106 3.46 -19.58 -0.40
N TRP A 107 3.80 -19.59 0.89
CA TRP A 107 2.95 -19.03 1.94
C TRP A 107 2.63 -17.56 1.67
N ARG A 108 1.39 -17.16 1.95
CA ARG A 108 0.90 -15.80 1.76
C ARG A 108 0.14 -15.30 2.99
N PRO A 109 0.23 -14.00 3.29
CA PRO A 109 -0.62 -13.39 4.31
C PRO A 109 -2.09 -13.41 3.83
N ALA A 110 -2.98 -13.86 4.71
CA ALA A 110 -4.43 -13.93 4.53
C ALA A 110 -5.11 -13.76 5.90
N GLU A 111 -6.42 -13.49 5.93
CA GLU A 111 -7.18 -13.31 7.16
C GLU A 111 -7.11 -14.53 8.11
N ASN A 112 -6.99 -15.73 7.52
CA ASN A 112 -6.74 -16.99 8.23
C ASN A 112 -5.40 -17.62 7.81
N ALA A 113 -4.35 -16.80 7.71
CA ALA A 113 -3.06 -17.28 7.23
C ALA A 113 -2.58 -18.49 8.06
N PRO A 114 -1.95 -19.50 7.41
CA PRO A 114 -1.30 -20.60 8.12
C PRO A 114 -0.31 -20.06 9.17
N PRO A 115 -0.05 -20.82 10.25
CA PRO A 115 0.79 -20.34 11.34
C PRO A 115 2.16 -19.88 10.84
N HIS A 116 2.54 -18.67 11.23
CA HIS A 116 3.85 -18.09 10.98
C HIS A 116 4.66 -18.12 12.27
N LEU A 117 5.99 -18.13 12.14
CA LEU A 117 6.92 -18.15 13.26
C LEU A 117 6.93 -16.82 13.99
N CYS A 118 7.00 -15.74 13.23
CA CYS A 118 6.80 -14.40 13.75
C CYS A 118 6.43 -13.41 12.64
N HIS A 119 5.95 -12.25 13.07
CA HIS A 119 5.43 -11.16 12.28
C HIS A 119 6.01 -9.86 12.85
N THR A 120 6.55 -9.03 11.97
CA THR A 120 7.12 -7.74 12.33
C THR A 120 6.69 -6.67 11.34
N GLU A 121 6.23 -5.55 11.86
CA GLU A 121 5.81 -4.40 11.08
C GLU A 121 6.71 -3.20 11.39
N ALA A 122 7.00 -2.41 10.36
CA ALA A 122 7.70 -1.16 10.51
C ALA A 122 7.19 -0.12 9.52
N LYS A 123 7.22 1.15 9.93
CA LYS A 123 6.83 2.30 9.11
C LYS A 123 7.93 3.35 9.15
N ALA A 124 8.41 3.76 7.96
CA ALA A 124 9.45 4.77 7.80
C ALA A 124 10.70 4.55 8.70
N GLY A 125 11.14 3.29 8.84
CA GLY A 125 12.32 2.93 9.62
C GLY A 125 12.10 2.76 11.12
N ARG A 126 10.87 2.92 11.60
CA ARG A 126 10.48 2.69 13.00
C ARG A 126 9.66 1.42 13.12
N LEU A 127 9.95 0.62 14.14
CA LEU A 127 9.18 -0.58 14.45
C LEU A 127 7.80 -0.16 14.97
N THR A 128 6.73 -0.72 14.42
CA THR A 128 5.35 -0.47 14.89
C THR A 128 4.83 -1.66 15.68
N PHE A 129 5.16 -2.87 15.24
CA PHE A 129 4.75 -4.11 15.89
C PHE A 129 5.80 -5.21 15.68
N SER A 130 5.95 -6.11 16.65
CA SER A 130 6.70 -7.36 16.45
C SER A 130 6.30 -8.38 17.51
N ASN A 131 5.94 -9.59 17.09
CA ASN A 131 5.77 -10.74 17.99
C ASN A 131 7.00 -11.68 17.99
N CYS A 132 8.09 -11.32 17.30
CA CYS A 132 9.32 -12.10 17.28
C CYS A 132 10.02 -12.02 18.65
N ARG A 133 10.12 -13.17 19.32
CA ARG A 133 10.81 -13.36 20.61
C ARG A 133 12.19 -13.96 20.39
#